data_AF-A0A0B2XMF3-F1
#
_entry.id   AF-A0A0B2XMF3-F1
#
_cell.length_a   1.000
_cell.length_b   1.000
_cell.length_c   1.000
_cell.angle_alpha   90.00
_cell.angle_beta   90.00
_cell.angle_gamma   90.00
#
_symmetry.space_group_name_H-M   'P 1'
#
loop_
_entity.id
_entity.type
_entity.pdbx_description
1 polymer ?
#
loop_
_entity_poly.entity_id
_entity_poly.type
_entity_poly.pdbx_seq_one_letter_code
_entity_poly.pdbx_strand_id
1 'polypeptide(L)'
;MQTYLIKKPQKLELTYDENILTIHYPGLFKKKQNQDRDIPFSKLKSVRFFEATYRHGHLQILYQKPNHALEKIVISFEPDDNLAVRKLYTALADYLEKPTVEEDLSYVKTGDLIMAYLKMRDDGLMTNEEFEEKKKRILGME
;
A
#
# COMPACT_ATOMS: atom_id res chain seq x y z
N MET A 1 -10.20 1.79 13.68
CA MET A 1 -8.81 2.13 14.04
C MET A 1 -8.41 1.36 15.29
N GLN A 2 -7.31 0.61 15.24
CA GLN A 2 -6.76 -0.17 16.35
C GLN A 2 -5.30 0.25 16.59
N THR A 3 -4.91 0.40 17.86
CA THR A 3 -3.55 0.78 18.25
C THR A 3 -2.95 -0.27 19.17
N TYR A 4 -1.71 -0.64 18.91
CA TYR A 4 -0.93 -1.60 19.68
C TYR A 4 0.43 -1.01 20.07
N LEU A 5 0.86 -1.27 21.30
CA LEU A 5 2.12 -0.77 21.83
C LEU A 5 3.05 -1.95 22.11
N ILE A 6 4.11 -2.07 21.32
CA ILE A 6 5.26 -2.93 21.61
C ILE A 6 6.17 -2.15 22.56
N LYS A 7 6.47 -2.71 23.73
CA LYS A 7 7.35 -2.06 24.72
C LYS A 7 8.82 -2.45 24.54
N LYS A 8 9.07 -3.66 24.03
CA LYS A 8 10.41 -4.26 23.92
C LYS A 8 10.57 -5.00 22.58
N PRO A 9 11.80 -5.10 22.04
CA PRO A 9 13.06 -4.53 22.55
C PRO A 9 13.14 -3.00 22.38
N GLN A 10 12.23 -2.42 21.60
CA GLN A 10 12.11 -0.98 21.41
C GLN A 10 10.64 -0.57 21.52
N LYS A 11 10.40 0.55 22.19
CA LYS A 11 9.05 1.13 22.26
C LYS A 11 8.59 1.54 20.86
N LEU A 12 7.49 0.95 20.41
CA LEU A 12 6.90 1.14 19.09
C LEU A 12 5.38 1.12 19.21
N GLU A 13 4.74 2.12 18.63
CA GLU A 13 3.30 2.24 18.51
C GLU A 13 2.90 1.89 17.08
N LEU A 14 2.09 0.85 16.96
CA LEU A 14 1.53 0.37 15.70
C LEU A 14 0.06 0.74 15.70
N THR A 15 -0.34 1.65 14.83
CA THR A 15 -1.76 1.98 14.63
C THR A 15 -2.16 1.53 13.25
N TYR A 16 -3.28 0.84 13.12
CA TYR A 16 -3.81 0.46 11.82
C TYR A 16 -5.32 0.64 11.76
N ASP A 17 -5.80 0.93 10.56
CA ASP A 17 -7.21 0.90 10.21
C ASP A 17 -7.42 -0.02 9.01
N GLU A 18 -8.47 0.22 8.22
CA GLU A 18 -8.79 -0.59 7.05
C GLU A 18 -7.86 -0.32 5.86
N ASN A 19 -7.14 0.79 5.85
CA ASN A 19 -6.41 1.32 4.69
C ASN A 19 -4.95 1.67 4.96
N ILE A 20 -4.57 1.97 6.20
CA ILE A 20 -3.24 2.49 6.54
C ILE A 20 -2.69 1.78 7.78
N LEU A 21 -1.39 1.46 7.74
CA LEU A 21 -0.57 1.09 8.88
C LEU A 21 0.37 2.24 9.22
N THR A 22 0.21 2.81 10.40
CA THR A 22 1.10 3.80 10.99
C THR A 22 2.05 3.13 11.98
N ILE A 23 3.34 3.39 11.80
CA ILE A 23 4.42 2.93 12.66
C ILE A 23 5.02 4.18 13.30
N HIS A 24 4.87 4.32 14.62
CA HIS A 24 5.40 5.45 15.38
C HIS A 24 6.42 4.98 16.42
N TYR A 25 7.59 5.62 16.45
CA TYR A 25 8.63 5.33 17.43
C TYR A 25 8.65 6.44 18.50
N PRO A 26 7.97 6.25 19.64
CA PRO A 26 7.97 7.24 20.72
C PRO A 26 9.34 7.27 21.42
N GLY A 27 10.17 8.25 21.07
CA GLY A 27 11.48 8.48 21.69
C GLY A 27 12.27 9.63 21.06
N LEU A 28 13.08 10.31 21.87
CA LEU A 28 13.91 11.47 21.46
C LEU A 28 15.11 11.07 20.58
N PHE A 29 15.60 9.83 20.69
CA PHE A 29 16.76 9.34 19.94
C PHE A 29 16.34 8.35 18.85
N LYS A 30 15.79 8.86 17.75
CA LYS A 30 15.45 8.06 16.57
C LYS A 30 16.73 7.74 15.80
N LYS A 31 17.13 6.46 15.75
CA LYS A 31 18.11 6.00 14.75
C LYS A 31 17.52 6.28 13.35
N LYS A 32 18.35 6.52 12.32
CA LYS A 32 17.87 6.79 10.93
C LYS A 32 16.84 5.77 10.40
N GLN A 33 16.87 4.55 10.92
CA GLN A 33 16.03 3.43 10.54
C GLN A 33 14.63 3.46 11.22
N ASN A 34 14.50 4.25 12.30
CA ASN A 34 13.34 4.29 13.20
C ASN A 34 12.57 5.61 13.02
N GLN A 35 12.27 5.93 11.77
CA GLN A 35 11.41 7.05 11.43
C GLN A 35 9.96 6.61 11.49
N ASP A 36 9.07 7.55 11.81
CA ASP A 36 7.64 7.30 11.76
C ASP A 36 7.21 7.13 10.31
N ARG A 37 6.24 6.25 10.08
CA ARG A 37 5.81 5.91 8.72
C ARG A 37 4.34 5.64 8.68
N ASP A 38 3.71 6.14 7.63
CA ASP A 38 2.38 5.75 7.22
C ASP A 38 2.50 4.92 5.95
N ILE A 39 1.99 3.70 6.02
CA ILE A 39 2.07 2.70 4.94
C ILE A 39 0.63 2.41 4.51
N PRO A 40 0.19 2.97 3.38
CA PRO A 40 -1.07 2.58 2.78
C PRO A 40 -1.04 1.08 2.44
N PHE A 41 -2.12 0.37 2.73
CA PHE A 41 -2.23 -1.06 2.45
C PHE A 41 -2.07 -1.34 0.95
N SER A 42 -2.54 -0.43 0.09
CA SER A 42 -2.35 -0.47 -1.37
C SER A 42 -0.88 -0.47 -1.83
N LYS A 43 0.05 -0.06 -0.96
CA LYS A 43 1.50 -0.06 -1.23
C LYS A 43 2.21 -1.27 -0.62
N LEU A 44 1.53 -2.12 0.15
CA LEU A 44 2.08 -3.36 0.66
C LEU A 44 2.36 -4.32 -0.48
N LYS A 45 3.51 -5.01 -0.40
CA LYS A 45 3.94 -6.02 -1.39
C LYS A 45 4.06 -7.40 -0.77
N SER A 46 4.51 -7.47 0.49
CA SER A 46 4.48 -8.71 1.26
C SER A 46 4.56 -8.44 2.74
N VAL A 47 4.01 -9.35 3.52
CA VAL A 47 4.15 -9.38 4.98
C VAL A 47 4.56 -10.78 5.42
N ARG A 48 5.51 -10.88 6.36
CA ARG A 48 5.95 -12.16 6.93
C ARG A 48 5.99 -12.06 8.44
N PHE A 49 5.45 -13.08 9.10
CA PHE A 49 5.43 -13.19 10.56
C PHE A 49 6.35 -14.32 11.02
N PHE A 50 7.22 -14.01 11.96
CA PHE A 50 8.09 -14.95 12.66
C PHE A 50 7.74 -14.87 14.14
N GLU A 51 7.17 -15.95 14.66
CA GLU A 51 6.72 -16.02 16.05
C GLU A 51 7.90 -15.89 17.03
N ALA A 52 7.69 -15.13 18.11
CA ALA A 52 8.64 -15.02 19.21
C ALA A 52 8.55 -16.27 20.08
N THR A 53 9.69 -16.89 20.37
CA THR A 53 9.79 -18.07 21.25
C THR A 53 10.75 -17.76 22.39
N TYR A 54 11.87 -18.47 22.49
CA TYR A 54 12.99 -18.13 23.38
C TYR A 54 13.84 -16.97 22.84
N ARG A 55 13.62 -16.57 21.58
CA ARG A 55 14.21 -15.38 20.93
C ARG A 55 13.10 -14.41 20.52
N HIS A 56 13.50 -13.16 20.24
CA HIS A 56 12.60 -12.15 19.67
C HIS A 56 11.95 -12.65 18.38
N GLY A 57 10.68 -12.34 18.22
CA GLY A 57 9.93 -12.53 16.99
C GLY A 57 10.12 -11.34 16.06
N HIS A 58 9.72 -11.52 14.80
CA HIS A 58 9.85 -10.50 13.77
C HIS A 58 8.61 -10.40 12.89
N LEU A 59 8.13 -9.18 12.68
CA LEU A 59 7.17 -8.86 11.64
C LEU A 59 7.92 -8.10 10.55
N GLN A 60 7.99 -8.69 9.36
CA GLN A 60 8.66 -8.11 8.21
C GLN A 60 7.61 -7.59 7.23
N ILE A 61 7.69 -6.31 6.90
CA ILE A 61 6.78 -5.64 5.97
C ILE A 61 7.60 -5.11 4.80
N LEU A 62 7.23 -5.51 3.59
CA LEU A 62 7.78 -4.97 2.35
C LEU A 62 6.74 -4.09 1.70
N TYR A 63 7.09 -2.84 1.40
CA TYR A 63 6.18 -1.89 0.77
C TYR A 63 6.91 -1.05 -0.28
N GLN A 64 6.13 -0.43 -1.17
CA GLN A 64 6.62 0.44 -2.23
C GLN A 64 6.47 1.92 -1.84
N LYS A 65 7.57 2.67 -1.87
CA LYS A 65 7.58 4.12 -1.65
C LYS A 65 6.93 4.89 -2.81
N PRO A 66 6.60 6.18 -2.61
CA PRO A 66 6.15 7.06 -3.68
C PRO A 66 7.12 7.15 -4.86
N ASN A 67 8.43 7.04 -4.62
CA ASN A 67 9.47 7.03 -5.66
C ASN A 67 9.67 5.65 -6.31
N HIS A 68 8.70 4.74 -6.17
CA HIS A 68 8.73 3.35 -6.63
C HIS A 68 9.81 2.44 -6.02
N ALA A 69 10.67 2.94 -5.12
CA ALA A 69 11.65 2.12 -4.44
C ALA A 69 10.97 1.17 -3.44
N LEU A 70 11.46 -0.06 -3.35
CA LEU A 70 11.02 -1.02 -2.35
C LEU A 70 11.75 -0.76 -1.03
N GLU A 71 10.99 -0.78 0.07
CA GLU A 71 11.56 -0.71 1.40
C GLU A 71 11.02 -1.81 2.30
N LYS A 72 11.93 -2.40 3.07
CA LYS A 72 11.64 -3.43 4.06
C LYS A 72 11.74 -2.85 5.46
N ILE A 73 10.71 -3.10 6.26
CA ILE A 73 10.68 -2.80 7.69
C ILE A 73 10.73 -4.13 8.44
N VAL A 74 11.51 -4.17 9.51
CA VAL A 74 11.57 -5.30 10.43
C VAL A 74 11.21 -4.78 11.81
N ILE A 75 10.06 -5.21 12.31
CA ILE A 75 9.59 -4.93 13.67
C ILE A 75 9.94 -6.15 14.51
N SER A 76 10.73 -5.95 15.56
CA SER A 76 11.06 -7.00 16.53
C SER A 76 10.15 -6.89 17.75
N PHE A 77 9.76 -8.01 18.34
CA PHE A 77 8.86 -8.05 19.49
C PHE A 77 9.16 -9.25 20.41
N GLU A 78 8.63 -9.23 21.64
CA GLU A 78 8.79 -10.29 22.63
C GLU A 78 7.62 -11.30 22.61
N PRO A 79 7.74 -12.48 23.25
CA PRO A 79 6.69 -13.51 23.25
C PRO A 79 5.33 -13.02 23.72
N ASP A 80 5.29 -12.09 24.67
CA ASP A 80 4.05 -11.50 25.17
C ASP A 80 3.28 -10.72 24.09
N ASP A 81 4.00 -10.22 23.08
CA ASP A 81 3.42 -9.47 21.96
C ASP A 81 2.92 -10.37 20.82
N ASN A 82 3.21 -11.68 20.86
CA ASN A 82 2.88 -12.62 19.78
C ASN A 82 1.43 -12.52 19.32
N LEU A 83 0.49 -12.56 20.26
CA LEU A 83 -0.94 -12.57 19.95
C LEU A 83 -1.36 -11.28 19.22
N ALA A 84 -0.88 -10.14 19.68
CA ALA A 84 -1.25 -8.85 19.11
C ALA A 84 -0.59 -8.62 17.75
N VAL A 85 0.70 -8.92 17.62
CA VAL A 85 1.41 -8.78 16.34
C VAL A 85 0.90 -9.78 15.31
N ARG A 86 0.48 -10.99 15.73
CA ARG A 86 -0.18 -11.96 14.86
C ARG A 86 -1.52 -11.45 14.33
N LYS A 87 -2.33 -10.76 15.14
CA LYS A 87 -3.57 -10.13 14.68
C LYS A 87 -3.30 -9.07 13.60
N LEU A 88 -2.30 -8.23 13.81
CA LEU A 88 -1.86 -7.27 12.79
C LEU A 88 -1.40 -7.98 11.51
N TYR A 89 -0.58 -9.02 11.65
CA TYR A 89 -0.16 -9.84 10.50
C TYR A 89 -1.36 -10.40 9.73
N THR A 90 -2.34 -10.99 10.42
CA THR A 90 -3.55 -11.52 9.78
C THR A 90 -4.30 -10.42 9.03
N ALA A 91 -4.51 -9.24 9.63
CA ALA A 91 -5.18 -8.13 8.93
C ALA A 91 -4.44 -7.68 7.66
N LEU A 92 -3.10 -7.62 7.69
CA LEU A 92 -2.28 -7.27 6.54
C LEU A 92 -2.24 -8.39 5.48
N ALA A 93 -2.20 -9.65 5.91
CA ALA A 93 -2.21 -10.82 5.03
C ALA A 93 -3.57 -10.95 4.34
N ASP A 94 -4.67 -10.81 5.07
CA ASP A 94 -6.03 -10.81 4.52
C ASP A 94 -6.21 -9.72 3.47
N TYR A 95 -5.59 -8.54 3.63
CA TYR A 95 -5.60 -7.50 2.59
C TYR A 95 -4.85 -7.93 1.32
N LEU A 96 -3.70 -8.60 1.46
CA LEU A 96 -2.89 -9.07 0.33
C LEU A 96 -3.51 -10.29 -0.37
N GLU A 97 -4.26 -11.11 0.37
CA GLU A 97 -4.95 -12.30 -0.14
C GLU A 97 -6.34 -12.00 -0.69
N LYS A 98 -6.98 -10.91 -0.22
CA LYS A 98 -8.15 -10.38 -0.92
C LYS A 98 -7.72 -10.19 -2.37
N PRO A 99 -8.41 -10.79 -3.34
CA PRO A 99 -8.25 -10.34 -4.70
C PRO A 99 -8.51 -8.84 -4.61
N THR A 100 -7.48 -8.03 -4.86
CA THR A 100 -7.71 -6.66 -5.29
C THR A 100 -8.78 -6.85 -6.34
N VAL A 101 -10.02 -6.43 -6.03
CA VAL A 101 -10.93 -5.97 -7.05
C VAL A 101 -10.00 -5.12 -7.88
N GLU A 102 -9.66 -5.60 -9.08
CA GLU A 102 -8.93 -4.78 -10.02
C GLU A 102 -9.77 -3.51 -10.02
N GLU A 103 -9.31 -2.46 -9.33
CA GLU A 103 -9.81 -1.12 -9.56
C GLU A 103 -9.74 -1.05 -11.06
N ASP A 104 -10.90 -0.99 -11.70
CA ASP A 104 -11.05 -1.35 -13.09
C ASP A 104 -10.22 -0.32 -13.89
N LEU A 105 -8.92 -0.63 -14.04
CA LEU A 105 -7.89 0.25 -14.59
C LEU A 105 -8.22 0.52 -16.05
N SER A 106 -9.20 -0.19 -16.60
CA SER A 106 -9.86 0.11 -17.86
C SER A 106 -10.40 1.54 -17.89
N TYR A 107 -11.02 2.08 -16.83
CA TYR A 107 -11.60 3.43 -16.85
C TYR A 107 -10.52 4.51 -16.88
N VAL A 108 -9.45 4.36 -16.10
CA VAL A 108 -8.32 5.30 -16.09
C VAL A 108 -7.57 5.24 -17.43
N LYS A 109 -7.29 4.03 -17.93
CA LYS A 109 -6.67 3.84 -19.27
C LYS A 109 -7.55 4.39 -20.38
N THR A 110 -8.86 4.22 -20.29
CA THR A 110 -9.85 4.76 -21.22
C THR A 110 -9.85 6.29 -21.20
N GLY A 111 -9.79 6.91 -20.02
CA GLY A 111 -9.67 8.36 -19.86
C GLY A 111 -8.41 8.92 -20.51
N ASP A 112 -7.25 8.31 -20.26
CA ASP A 112 -5.98 8.72 -20.87
C ASP A 112 -6.00 8.57 -22.40
N LEU A 113 -6.63 7.51 -22.92
CA LEU A 113 -6.76 7.28 -24.37
C LEU A 113 -7.64 8.34 -25.05
N ILE A 114 -8.75 8.71 -24.42
CA ILE A 114 -9.65 9.76 -24.92
C ILE A 114 -8.93 11.11 -24.93
N MET A 115 -8.17 11.43 -23.87
CA MET A 115 -7.41 12.68 -23.80
C MET A 115 -6.28 12.73 -24.85
N ALA A 116 -5.65 11.60 -25.15
CA ALA A 116 -4.66 11.51 -26.23
C ALA A 116 -5.30 11.80 -27.60
N TYR A 117 -6.48 11.25 -27.89
CA TYR A 117 -7.20 11.54 -29.14
C TYR A 117 -7.74 12.97 -29.20
N LEU A 118 -8.17 13.53 -28.07
CA LEU A 118 -8.58 14.94 -27.98
C LEU A 118 -7.43 15.87 -28.39
N LYS A 119 -6.22 15.57 -27.89
CA LYS A 119 -5.01 16.31 -28.25
C LYS A 119 -4.67 16.19 -29.73
N MET A 120 -4.78 14.98 -30.32
CA MET A 120 -4.54 14.80 -31.75
C MET A 120 -5.53 15.60 -32.62
N ARG A 121 -6.79 15.72 -32.18
CA ARG A 121 -7.79 16.59 -32.82
C ARG A 121 -7.39 18.06 -32.71
N ASP A 122 -7.02 18.51 -31.52
CA ASP A 122 -6.64 19.91 -31.27
C ASP A 122 -5.35 20.30 -32.01
N ASP A 123 -4.43 19.35 -32.22
CA ASP A 123 -3.21 19.49 -33.01
C ASP A 123 -3.48 19.41 -34.54
N GLY A 124 -4.73 19.22 -34.97
CA GLY A 124 -5.12 19.13 -36.38
C GLY A 124 -4.71 17.83 -37.09
N LEU A 125 -4.30 16.81 -36.31
CA LEU A 125 -3.90 15.48 -36.79
C LEU A 125 -5.09 14.52 -36.96
N MET A 126 -6.29 14.96 -36.56
CA MET A 126 -7.52 14.19 -36.61
C MET A 126 -8.72 15.12 -36.80
N THR A 127 -9.69 14.68 -37.60
CA THR A 127 -10.97 15.40 -37.76
C THR A 127 -11.89 15.17 -36.57
N ASN A 128 -12.89 16.04 -36.40
CA ASN A 128 -13.84 15.90 -35.30
C ASN A 128 -14.71 14.63 -35.41
N GLU A 129 -14.98 14.15 -36.63
CA GLU A 129 -15.72 12.91 -36.88
C GLU A 129 -14.90 11.69 -36.45
N GLU A 130 -13.62 11.62 -36.84
CA GLU A 130 -12.71 10.54 -36.43
C GLU A 130 -12.51 10.47 -34.90
N PHE A 131 -12.53 11.62 -34.22
CA PHE A 131 -12.46 11.67 -32.77
C PHE A 131 -13.71 11.09 -32.11
N GLU A 132 -14.91 11.49 -32.54
CA GLU A 132 -16.16 10.99 -31.96
C GLU A 132 -16.37 9.49 -32.22
N GLU A 133 -15.96 8.98 -33.39
CA GLU A 133 -15.97 7.53 -33.65
C GLU A 133 -15.03 6.75 -32.71
N LYS A 134 -13.79 7.24 -32.52
CA LYS A 134 -12.83 6.60 -31.61
C LYS A 134 -13.32 6.66 -30.17
N LYS A 135 -13.88 7.78 -29.73
CA LYS A 135 -14.44 7.97 -28.39
C LYS A 135 -15.62 7.02 -28.13
N LYS A 136 -16.57 6.89 -29.06
CA LYS A 136 -17.69 5.94 -28.94
C LYS A 136 -17.21 4.49 -28.81
N ARG A 137 -16.23 4.10 -29.64
CA ARG A 137 -15.62 2.77 -29.61
C ARG A 137 -14.90 2.46 -28.30
N ILE A 138 -14.22 3.44 -27.72
CA ILE A 138 -13.54 3.31 -26.41
C ILE A 138 -14.56 3.19 -25.27
N LEU A 139 -15.67 3.93 -25.34
CA LEU A 139 -16.72 3.93 -24.32
C LEU A 139 -17.71 2.75 -24.45
N GLY A 140 -17.55 1.89 -25.46
CA GLY A 140 -18.44 0.75 -25.70
C GLY A 140 -19.87 1.15 -26.10
N MET A 141 -20.04 2.35 -26.64
CA MET A 141 -21.32 2.90 -27.10
C MET A 141 -21.44 2.67 -28.62
N GLU A 142 -21.59 1.41 -29.03
CA GLU A 142 -21.99 1.04 -30.41
C GLU A 142 -23.48 1.29 -30.63
#